data_AF-A0A9D1WL19-F1
#
_entry.id   AF-A0A9D1WL19-F1
#
_cell.length_a   1.000
_cell.length_b   1.000
_cell.length_c   1.000
_cell.angle_alpha   90.00
_cell.angle_beta   90.00
_cell.angle_gamma   90.00
#
_symmetry.space_group_name_H-M   'P 1'
#
loop_
_entity.id
_entity.type
_entity.pdbx_description
1 polymer ?
#
loop_
_entity_poly.entity_id
_entity_poly.type
_entity_poly.pdbx_seq_one_letter_code
_entity_poly.pdbx_strand_id
1 'polypeptide(L)'
;MSISSTIKSIQDIMRKDVGIDGDAQRIGQLVWMLFLKIFDDREQEWEMFDDAYRSPIPEPLRWRHWAADPEGMTGDELKNFIDNTLFPGLQNLEPAGDDYRGVVIRNVFVDAYNYMKSGQLMRQVINKLQDGINFNKSAERHELGDMYEQILKDLQSAGNAGE
;
A
#
# COMPACT_ATOMS: atom_id res chain seq x y z
N MET A 1 -16.39 -8.77 -6.61
CA MET A 1 -16.35 -7.40 -7.18
C MET A 1 -15.20 -7.36 -8.17
N SER A 2 -15.32 -6.62 -9.28
CA SER A 2 -14.16 -6.43 -10.16
C SER A 2 -13.17 -5.48 -9.49
N ILE A 3 -11.87 -5.63 -9.75
CA ILE A 3 -10.83 -4.75 -9.17
C ILE A 3 -11.13 -3.27 -9.50
N SER A 4 -11.60 -2.98 -10.72
CA SER A 4 -12.02 -1.62 -11.11
C SER A 4 -13.11 -1.03 -10.20
N SER A 5 -14.08 -1.85 -9.77
CA SER A 5 -15.13 -1.41 -8.83
C SER A 5 -14.59 -1.15 -7.42
N THR A 6 -13.61 -1.95 -6.97
CA THR A 6 -12.90 -1.76 -5.71
C THR A 6 -12.15 -0.42 -5.72
N ILE A 7 -11.39 -0.13 -6.79
CA ILE A 7 -10.62 1.11 -6.90
C ILE A 7 -11.52 2.34 -6.93
N LYS A 8 -12.63 2.30 -7.67
CA LYS A 8 -13.61 3.40 -7.66
C LYS A 8 -14.15 3.66 -6.25
N SER A 9 -14.55 2.61 -5.54
CA SER A 9 -15.02 2.74 -4.15
C SER A 9 -13.95 3.32 -3.23
N ILE A 10 -12.68 2.96 -3.44
CA ILE A 10 -11.57 3.49 -2.67
C ILE A 10 -11.36 4.99 -2.97
N GLN A 11 -11.37 5.39 -4.24
CA GLN A 11 -11.27 6.80 -4.63
C GLN A 11 -12.41 7.63 -4.04
N ASP A 12 -13.63 7.09 -3.99
CA ASP A 12 -14.79 7.75 -3.38
C ASP A 12 -14.64 7.94 -1.86
N ILE A 13 -13.96 7.02 -1.17
CA ILE A 13 -13.61 7.19 0.25
C ILE A 13 -12.56 8.29 0.39
N MET A 14 -11.52 8.26 -0.43
CA MET A 14 -10.42 9.23 -0.39
C MET A 14 -10.89 10.67 -0.64
N ARG A 15 -11.87 10.88 -1.52
CA ARG A 15 -12.47 12.22 -1.78
C ARG A 15 -13.14 12.85 -0.57
N LYS A 16 -13.43 12.08 0.48
CA LYS A 16 -14.00 12.60 1.74
C LYS A 16 -12.94 13.08 2.71
N ASP A 17 -11.66 12.77 2.47
CA ASP A 17 -10.56 13.13 3.35
C ASP A 17 -10.03 14.52 3.00
N VAL A 18 -9.97 15.42 3.99
CA VAL A 18 -9.50 16.80 3.82
C VAL A 18 -8.02 16.90 3.46
N GLY A 19 -7.24 15.84 3.64
CA GLY A 19 -5.84 15.76 3.24
C GLY A 19 -5.61 15.46 1.76
N ILE A 20 -6.67 15.14 1.02
CA ILE A 20 -6.61 14.76 -0.39
C ILE A 20 -7.34 15.81 -1.23
N ASP A 21 -6.57 16.60 -1.96
CA ASP A 21 -7.02 17.74 -2.77
C ASP A 21 -6.90 17.49 -4.29
N GLY A 22 -6.35 16.34 -4.71
CA GLY A 22 -6.14 16.06 -6.14
C GLY A 22 -5.93 14.59 -6.51
N ASP A 23 -6.00 14.29 -7.81
CA ASP A 23 -5.79 12.93 -8.33
C ASP A 23 -4.38 12.44 -8.06
N ALA A 24 -3.36 13.29 -8.21
CA ALA A 24 -1.98 12.93 -7.88
C ALA A 24 -1.82 12.43 -6.44
N GLN A 25 -2.46 13.10 -5.47
CA GLN A 25 -2.41 12.70 -4.06
C GLN A 25 -3.20 11.41 -3.80
N ARG A 26 -4.36 11.23 -4.45
CA ARG A 26 -5.11 9.95 -4.38
C ARG A 26 -4.26 8.80 -4.90
N ILE A 27 -3.61 9.00 -6.05
CA ILE A 27 -2.78 7.98 -6.67
C ILE A 27 -1.58 7.69 -5.78
N GLY A 28 -0.86 8.71 -5.29
CA GLY A 28 0.26 8.54 -4.37
C GLY A 28 -0.14 7.79 -3.09
N GLN A 29 -1.30 8.12 -2.51
CA GLN A 29 -1.87 7.41 -1.36
C GLN A 29 -2.14 5.92 -1.67
N LEU A 30 -2.63 5.61 -2.87
CA LEU A 30 -2.91 4.23 -3.26
C LEU A 30 -1.67 3.41 -3.53
N VAL A 31 -0.66 4.02 -4.17
CA VAL A 31 0.53 3.30 -4.63
C VAL A 31 1.27 2.64 -3.47
N TRP A 32 1.52 3.35 -2.36
CA TRP A 32 2.25 2.75 -1.24
C TRP A 32 1.44 1.67 -0.52
N MET A 33 0.11 1.84 -0.40
CA MET A 33 -0.76 0.84 0.21
C MET A 33 -0.81 -0.44 -0.64
N LEU A 34 -0.97 -0.28 -1.95
CA LEU A 34 -0.95 -1.39 -2.90
C LEU A 34 0.40 -2.11 -2.86
N PHE A 35 1.49 -1.36 -2.86
CA PHE A 35 2.84 -1.92 -2.76
C PHE A 35 2.98 -2.84 -1.54
N LEU A 36 2.59 -2.39 -0.35
CA LEU A 36 2.67 -3.22 0.86
C LEU A 36 1.75 -4.45 0.82
N LYS A 37 0.52 -4.29 0.34
CA LYS A 37 -0.41 -5.43 0.19
C LYS A 37 0.12 -6.49 -0.78
N ILE A 38 0.62 -6.05 -1.93
CA ILE A 38 1.22 -6.91 -2.96
C ILE A 38 2.42 -7.63 -2.38
N PHE A 39 3.31 -6.87 -1.73
CA PHE A 39 4.52 -7.42 -1.18
C PHE A 39 4.20 -8.49 -0.15
N ASP A 40 3.31 -8.21 0.82
CA ASP A 40 2.91 -9.18 1.84
C ASP A 40 2.28 -10.45 1.24
N ASP A 41 1.44 -10.33 0.21
CA ASP A 41 0.88 -11.49 -0.52
C ASP A 41 1.98 -12.36 -1.15
N ARG A 42 3.01 -11.73 -1.74
CA ARG A 42 4.18 -12.43 -2.31
C ARG A 42 5.04 -13.06 -1.21
N GLU A 43 5.22 -12.38 -0.07
CA GLU A 43 5.96 -12.92 1.06
C GLU A 43 5.32 -14.18 1.60
N GLN A 44 3.98 -14.24 1.71
CA GLN A 44 3.28 -15.45 2.14
C GLN A 44 3.55 -16.64 1.20
N GLU A 45 3.62 -16.41 -0.12
CA GLU A 45 4.02 -17.46 -1.06
C GLU A 45 5.47 -17.88 -0.83
N TRP A 46 6.41 -16.94 -0.70
CA TRP A 46 7.82 -17.27 -0.49
C TRP A 46 8.07 -18.00 0.82
N GLU A 47 7.46 -17.55 1.92
CA GLU A 47 7.52 -18.22 3.23
C GLU A 47 6.98 -19.66 3.18
N MET A 48 6.09 -19.97 2.24
CA MET A 48 5.56 -21.32 2.04
C MET A 48 6.49 -22.23 1.23
N PHE A 49 7.27 -21.67 0.30
CA PHE A 49 8.10 -22.45 -0.63
C PHE A 49 9.61 -22.41 -0.30
N ASP A 50 10.04 -21.50 0.55
CA ASP A 50 11.44 -21.29 0.94
C ASP A 50 11.57 -21.07 2.46
N ASP A 51 11.96 -22.10 3.19
CA ASP A 51 12.16 -22.05 4.65
C ASP A 51 13.28 -21.07 5.07
N ALA A 52 14.22 -20.78 4.15
CA ALA A 52 15.31 -19.85 4.38
C ALA A 52 14.89 -18.40 4.12
N TYR A 53 13.69 -18.17 3.58
CA TYR A 53 13.16 -16.84 3.33
C TYR A 53 13.15 -16.01 4.61
N ARG A 54 13.70 -14.79 4.51
CA ARG A 54 13.58 -13.76 5.53
C ARG A 54 13.05 -12.50 4.89
N SER A 55 11.97 -11.99 5.50
CA SER A 55 11.37 -10.72 5.09
C SER A 55 12.36 -9.59 5.31
N PRO A 56 12.53 -8.67 4.33
CA PRO A 56 13.25 -7.42 4.56
C PRO A 56 12.44 -6.45 5.44
N ILE A 57 11.13 -6.67 5.66
CA ILE A 57 10.27 -5.80 6.44
C ILE A 57 10.16 -6.31 7.88
N PRO A 58 10.40 -5.48 8.91
CA PRO A 58 10.17 -5.84 10.30
C PRO A 58 8.73 -6.30 10.52
N GLU A 59 8.54 -7.37 11.30
CA GLU A 59 7.23 -8.01 11.51
C GLU A 59 6.09 -7.01 11.79
N PRO A 60 6.21 -6.03 12.71
CA PRO A 60 5.11 -5.10 13.02
C PRO A 60 4.70 -4.21 11.84
N LEU A 61 5.57 -4.04 10.85
CA LEU A 61 5.36 -3.17 9.69
C LEU A 61 4.77 -3.92 8.49
N ARG A 62 4.77 -5.26 8.51
CA ARG A 62 4.19 -6.07 7.44
C ARG A 62 2.67 -5.92 7.43
N TRP A 63 2.08 -5.84 6.24
CA TRP A 63 0.66 -5.56 6.04
C TRP A 63 -0.24 -6.45 6.92
N ARG A 64 0.05 -7.75 6.98
CA ARG A 64 -0.76 -8.72 7.75
C ARG A 64 -0.87 -8.41 9.25
N HIS A 65 0.05 -7.66 9.84
CA HIS A 65 0.08 -7.38 11.29
C HIS A 65 -0.78 -6.18 11.71
N TRP A 66 -1.06 -5.24 10.80
CA TRP A 66 -1.77 -4.00 11.15
C TRP A 66 -2.98 -3.71 10.26
N ALA A 67 -3.01 -4.24 9.04
CA ALA A 67 -4.01 -3.93 8.03
C ALA A 67 -5.02 -5.07 7.78
N ALA A 68 -4.62 -6.33 7.97
CA ALA A 68 -5.44 -7.48 7.55
C ALA A 68 -6.69 -7.73 8.41
N ASP A 69 -6.67 -7.35 9.68
CA ASP A 69 -7.83 -7.42 10.56
C ASP A 69 -8.82 -6.27 10.25
N PRO A 70 -10.05 -6.55 9.80
CA PRO A 70 -11.04 -5.51 9.50
C PRO A 70 -11.43 -4.68 10.72
N GLU A 71 -11.28 -5.21 11.93
CA GLU A 71 -11.54 -4.53 13.22
C GLU A 71 -10.27 -4.01 13.90
N GLY A 72 -9.12 -4.05 13.21
CA GLY A 72 -7.84 -3.55 13.73
C GLY A 72 -7.75 -2.03 13.89
N MET A 73 -6.55 -1.51 14.17
CA MET A 73 -6.27 -0.10 14.48
C MET A 73 -7.05 0.89 13.57
N THR A 74 -7.65 1.92 14.15
CA THR A 74 -8.43 2.93 13.40
C THR A 74 -8.28 4.32 14.02
N GLY A 75 -8.83 5.35 13.37
CA GLY A 75 -8.79 6.72 13.90
C GLY A 75 -7.38 7.22 14.16
N ASP A 76 -7.20 7.96 15.26
CA ASP A 76 -5.92 8.58 15.59
C ASP A 76 -4.80 7.57 15.83
N GLU A 77 -5.13 6.37 16.33
CA GLU A 77 -4.17 5.28 16.54
C GLU A 77 -3.55 4.84 15.22
N LEU A 78 -4.38 4.52 14.22
CA LEU A 78 -3.91 4.12 12.90
C LEU A 78 -3.09 5.23 12.22
N LYS A 79 -3.57 6.47 12.31
CA LYS A 79 -2.86 7.62 11.75
C LYS A 79 -1.49 7.79 12.38
N ASN A 80 -1.41 7.72 13.70
CA ASN A 80 -0.16 7.84 14.44
C ASN A 80 0.80 6.69 14.09
N PHE A 81 0.31 5.46 14.03
CA PHE A 81 1.10 4.31 13.60
C PHE A 81 1.70 4.54 12.21
N ILE A 82 0.89 5.00 11.25
CA ILE A 82 1.37 5.20 9.88
C ILE A 82 2.42 6.32 9.80
N ASP A 83 2.13 7.48 10.39
CA ASP A 83 3.00 8.66 10.27
C ASP A 83 4.30 8.51 11.09
N ASN A 84 4.24 7.88 12.26
CA ASN A 84 5.35 7.90 13.23
C ASN A 84 6.04 6.55 13.40
N THR A 85 5.47 5.46 12.89
CA THR A 85 6.06 4.12 13.00
C THR A 85 6.29 3.47 11.64
N LEU A 86 5.25 3.33 10.81
CA LEU A 86 5.34 2.65 9.52
C LEU A 86 6.25 3.40 8.54
N PHE A 87 5.94 4.67 8.25
CA PHE A 87 6.72 5.45 7.30
C PHE A 87 8.18 5.61 7.74
N PRO A 88 8.47 6.08 8.98
CA PRO A 88 9.85 6.17 9.44
C PRO A 88 10.58 4.83 9.46
N GLY A 89 9.90 3.73 9.82
CA GLY A 89 10.49 2.40 9.83
C GLY A 89 10.89 1.92 8.44
N LEU A 90 10.07 2.17 7.42
CA LEU A 90 10.36 1.77 6.04
C LEU A 90 11.35 2.73 5.35
N GLN A 91 11.30 4.04 5.66
CA GLN A 91 12.26 5.04 5.16
C GLN A 91 13.68 4.84 5.69
N ASN A 92 13.81 4.27 6.89
CA ASN A 92 15.11 3.98 7.51
C ASN A 92 15.47 2.49 7.43
N LEU A 93 14.83 1.74 6.53
CA LEU A 93 15.05 0.31 6.44
C LEU A 93 16.50 0.00 6.04
N GLU A 94 17.18 -0.81 6.85
CA GLU A 94 18.53 -1.27 6.57
C GLU A 94 18.49 -2.63 5.88
N PRO A 95 19.14 -2.79 4.72
CA PRO A 95 19.21 -4.08 4.05
C PRO A 95 20.04 -5.08 4.88
N ALA A 96 19.55 -6.32 4.94
CA ALA A 96 20.27 -7.41 5.60
C ALA A 96 21.28 -8.02 4.62
N GLY A 97 22.56 -7.65 4.76
CA GLY A 97 23.64 -8.16 3.91
C GLY A 97 23.44 -7.75 2.44
N ASP A 98 23.48 -8.72 1.53
CA ASP A 98 23.31 -8.50 0.08
C ASP A 98 21.83 -8.46 -0.36
N ASP A 99 20.88 -8.44 0.58
CA ASP A 99 19.45 -8.37 0.26
C ASP A 99 19.04 -6.97 -0.26
N TYR A 100 19.02 -6.85 -1.59
CA TYR A 100 18.63 -5.62 -2.27
C TYR A 100 17.13 -5.25 -2.09
N ARG A 101 16.27 -6.18 -1.65
CA ARG A 101 14.82 -5.92 -1.50
C ARG A 101 14.56 -4.82 -0.47
N GLY A 102 15.31 -4.81 0.63
CA GLY A 102 15.23 -3.76 1.65
C GLY A 102 15.58 -2.37 1.09
N VAL A 103 16.56 -2.30 0.17
CA VAL A 103 16.93 -1.05 -0.52
C VAL A 103 15.79 -0.55 -1.41
N VAL A 104 15.15 -1.45 -2.17
CA VAL A 104 14.02 -1.10 -3.03
C VAL A 104 12.86 -0.57 -2.22
N ILE A 105 12.47 -1.27 -1.14
CA ILE A 105 11.38 -0.84 -0.26
C ILE A 105 11.69 0.53 0.34
N ARG A 106 12.91 0.74 0.84
CA ARG A 106 13.33 2.03 1.35
C ARG A 106 13.16 3.13 0.32
N ASN A 107 13.67 2.93 -0.89
CA ASN A 107 13.61 3.94 -1.95
C ASN A 107 12.17 4.28 -2.33
N VAL A 108 11.26 3.29 -2.37
CA VAL A 108 9.82 3.54 -2.59
C VAL A 108 9.24 4.45 -1.50
N PHE A 109 9.62 4.24 -0.24
CA PHE A 109 9.06 4.98 0.90
C PHE A 109 9.72 6.34 1.18
N VAL A 110 10.95 6.55 0.72
CA VAL A 110 11.63 7.87 0.83
C VAL A 110 10.86 8.94 0.05
N ASP A 111 10.34 8.60 -1.13
CA ASP A 111 9.58 9.53 -1.98
C ASP A 111 8.05 9.42 -1.77
N ALA A 112 7.59 8.50 -0.93
CA ALA A 112 6.18 8.32 -0.63
C ALA A 112 5.72 9.27 0.49
N TYR A 113 4.43 9.66 0.42
CA TYR A 113 3.79 10.47 1.44
C TYR A 113 2.43 9.90 1.83
N ASN A 114 2.10 9.96 3.12
CA ASN A 114 0.74 9.75 3.59
C ASN A 114 -0.05 11.07 3.55
N TYR A 115 -0.99 11.17 2.62
CA TYR A 115 -1.80 12.38 2.44
C TYR A 115 -3.05 12.38 3.33
N MET A 116 -3.66 11.22 3.56
CA MET A 116 -4.91 11.12 4.34
C MET A 116 -4.72 11.58 5.79
N LYS A 117 -5.65 12.41 6.27
CA LYS A 117 -5.67 12.92 7.64
C LYS A 117 -6.64 12.18 8.54
N SER A 118 -7.63 11.48 8.00
CA SER A 118 -8.57 10.69 8.80
C SER A 118 -8.16 9.23 8.83
N GLY A 119 -7.71 8.75 9.99
CA GLY A 119 -7.45 7.32 10.19
C GLY A 119 -8.70 6.45 10.05
N GLN A 120 -9.91 6.99 10.27
CA GLN A 120 -11.16 6.25 10.04
C GLN A 120 -11.42 6.03 8.55
N LEU A 121 -11.21 7.05 7.70
CA LEU A 121 -11.33 6.90 6.25
C LEU A 121 -10.21 6.00 5.71
N MET A 122 -9.01 6.11 6.28
CA MET A 122 -7.88 5.27 5.92
C MET A 122 -8.16 3.80 6.23
N ARG A 123 -8.74 3.47 7.38
CA ARG A 123 -9.20 2.11 7.71
C ARG A 123 -10.22 1.59 6.69
N GLN A 124 -11.15 2.43 6.23
CA GLN A 124 -12.08 2.02 5.17
C GLN A 124 -11.37 1.70 3.85
N VAL A 125 -10.37 2.51 3.46
CA VAL A 125 -9.53 2.22 2.27
C VAL A 125 -8.79 0.89 2.44
N ILE A 126 -8.14 0.68 3.59
CA ILE A 126 -7.39 -0.54 3.90
C ILE A 126 -8.30 -1.77 3.81
N ASN A 127 -9.48 -1.72 4.41
CA ASN A 127 -10.42 -2.84 4.37
C ASN A 127 -10.87 -3.14 2.92
N LYS A 128 -11.11 -2.11 2.09
CA LYS A 128 -11.42 -2.30 0.67
C LYS A 128 -10.26 -2.94 -0.10
N LEU A 129 -9.02 -2.56 0.19
CA LEU A 129 -7.83 -3.19 -0.40
C LEU A 129 -7.71 -4.65 0.06
N GLN A 130 -7.87 -4.91 1.35
CA GLN A 130 -7.78 -6.26 1.94
C GLN A 130 -8.82 -7.22 1.34
N ASP A 131 -10.08 -6.78 1.23
CA ASP A 131 -11.17 -7.59 0.69
C ASP A 131 -11.11 -7.74 -0.84
N GLY A 132 -10.73 -6.67 -1.52
CA GLY A 132 -10.89 -6.53 -2.95
C GLY A 132 -9.66 -6.91 -3.78
N ILE A 133 -8.53 -7.21 -3.15
CA ILE A 133 -7.26 -7.47 -3.82
C ILE A 133 -6.59 -8.70 -3.22
N ASN A 134 -6.48 -9.76 -4.04
CA ASN A 134 -5.74 -10.96 -3.69
C ASN A 134 -4.80 -11.35 -4.84
N PHE A 135 -3.52 -10.98 -4.72
CA PHE A 135 -2.53 -11.20 -5.78
C PHE A 135 -2.17 -12.68 -5.99
N ASN A 136 -2.51 -13.55 -5.04
CA ASN A 136 -2.19 -14.97 -5.10
C ASN A 136 -3.23 -15.76 -5.94
N LYS A 137 -4.35 -15.13 -6.30
CA LYS A 137 -5.31 -15.73 -7.24
C LYS A 137 -4.83 -15.54 -8.67
N SER A 138 -4.47 -16.64 -9.31
CA SER A 138 -3.92 -16.61 -10.68
C SER A 138 -4.83 -15.94 -11.72
N ALA A 139 -6.15 -15.94 -11.51
CA ALA A 139 -7.10 -15.27 -12.40
C ALA A 139 -7.06 -13.74 -12.28
N GLU A 140 -6.65 -13.21 -11.12
CA GLU A 140 -6.65 -11.77 -10.82
C GLU A 140 -5.31 -11.11 -11.20
N ARG A 141 -4.23 -11.88 -11.41
CA ARG A 141 -2.88 -11.35 -11.70
C ARG A 141 -2.80 -10.49 -12.97
N HIS A 142 -3.48 -10.87 -14.05
CA HIS A 142 -3.49 -10.07 -15.28
C HIS A 142 -4.24 -8.75 -15.07
N GLU A 143 -5.42 -8.81 -14.45
CA GLU A 143 -6.22 -7.63 -14.13
C GLU A 143 -5.48 -6.67 -13.20
N LEU A 144 -4.68 -7.20 -12.26
CA LEU A 144 -3.88 -6.39 -11.36
C LEU A 144 -2.68 -5.72 -12.05
N GLY A 145 -2.06 -6.41 -13.02
CA GLY A 145 -1.01 -5.83 -13.86
C GLY A 145 -1.54 -4.65 -14.68
N ASP A 146 -2.67 -4.84 -15.36
CA ASP A 146 -3.32 -3.78 -16.16
C ASP A 146 -3.73 -2.60 -15.27
N MET A 147 -4.23 -2.88 -14.08
CA MET A 147 -4.60 -1.86 -13.09
C MET A 147 -3.38 -1.08 -12.57
N TYR A 148 -2.28 -1.75 -12.25
CA TYR A 148 -1.04 -1.09 -11.84
C TYR A 148 -0.50 -0.19 -12.95
N GLU A 149 -0.50 -0.68 -14.19
CA GLU A 149 -0.07 0.12 -15.35
C GLU A 149 -0.99 1.32 -15.59
N GLN A 150 -2.30 1.16 -15.39
CA GLN A 150 -3.25 2.28 -15.47
C GLN A 150 -2.98 3.31 -14.38
N ILE A 151 -2.74 2.88 -13.13
CA ILE A 151 -2.39 3.78 -12.02
C ILE A 151 -1.10 4.56 -12.34
N LEU A 152 -0.10 3.91 -12.94
CA LEU A 152 1.13 4.58 -13.39
C LEU A 152 0.89 5.58 -14.52
N LYS A 153 0.06 5.23 -15.52
CA LYS A 153 -0.33 6.15 -16.60
C LYS A 153 -1.07 7.38 -16.06
N ASP A 154 -1.99 7.16 -15.12
CA ASP A 154 -2.73 8.23 -14.46
C ASP A 154 -1.80 9.11 -13.63
N LEU A 155 -0.78 8.53 -12.96
CA LEU A 155 0.25 9.27 -12.22
C LEU A 155 1.07 10.17 -13.16
N GLN A 156 1.57 9.64 -14.27
CA GLN A 156 2.31 10.40 -15.27
C GLN A 156 1.47 11.53 -15.87
N SER A 157 0.19 11.29 -16.13
CA SER A 157 -0.73 12.29 -16.66
C SER A 157 -1.02 13.39 -15.64
N ALA A 158 -1.18 13.04 -14.35
CA ALA A 158 -1.43 13.99 -13.27
C ALA A 158 -0.20 14.85 -12.96
N GLY A 159 1.02 14.29 -13.07
CA GLY A 159 2.28 15.03 -12.94
C GLY A 159 2.48 16.06 -14.06
N ASN A 160 2.10 15.74 -15.30
CA ASN A 160 2.20 16.64 -16.44
C ASN A 160 1.16 17.77 -16.45
N ALA A 161 0.06 17.64 -15.70
CA ALA A 161 -0.99 18.67 -15.62
C ALA A 161 -0.71 19.76 -14.56
N GLY A 162 0.41 19.64 -13.84
CA GLY A 162 0.84 20.56 -12.78
C GLY A 162 2.08 21.39 -13.10
N GLU A 163 2.61 21.32 -14.33
CA GLU A 163 3.63 22.25 -14.88
C GLU A 163 3.00 23.34 -15.76
#